data_AF-A0A953QR65-F1
#
_entry.id   AF-A0A953QR65-F1
#
_cell.length_a   1.000
_cell.length_b   1.000
_cell.length_c   1.000
_cell.angle_alpha   90.00
_cell.angle_beta   90.00
_cell.angle_gamma   90.00
#
_symmetry.space_group_name_H-M   'P 1'
#
loop_
_entity.id
_entity.type
_entity.pdbx_description
1 polymer ?
#
loop_
_entity_poly.entity_id
_entity_poly.type
_entity_poly.pdbx_seq_one_letter_code
_entity_poly.pdbx_strand_id
1 'polypeptide(L)'
;MLQKISLFVAAAALAGAQARDWNKPFPAHKVIGNVYFVGTAELGSFLITTPEGHFLINSDFESTVPSIRASVEKLGFKFTDIKILLGSHA
;
A
#
# COMPACT_ATOMS: atom_id res chain seq x y z
N MET A 1 51.68 19.60 -31.84
CA MET A 1 51.43 19.64 -30.38
C MET A 1 50.00 19.18 -30.13
N LEU A 2 49.82 18.23 -29.23
CA LEU A 2 48.62 17.42 -28.99
C LEU A 2 47.34 18.22 -28.72
N GLN A 3 46.23 17.77 -29.34
CA GLN A 3 44.85 18.11 -29.01
C GLN A 3 44.54 17.71 -27.55
N LYS A 4 44.04 18.66 -26.75
CA LYS A 4 43.45 18.36 -25.44
C LYS A 4 41.98 18.00 -25.64
N ILE A 5 41.71 16.70 -25.70
CA ILE A 5 40.36 16.14 -25.62
C ILE A 5 39.87 16.32 -24.19
N SER A 6 38.95 17.26 -23.97
CA SER A 6 38.24 17.38 -22.70
C SER A 6 37.28 16.20 -22.55
N LEU A 7 37.57 15.33 -21.58
CA LEU A 7 36.76 14.17 -21.25
C LEU A 7 35.49 14.63 -20.51
N PHE A 8 34.34 14.60 -21.18
CA PHE A 8 33.03 14.67 -20.51
C PHE A 8 32.80 13.34 -19.77
N VAL A 9 32.87 13.35 -18.45
CA VAL A 9 32.42 12.21 -17.64
C VAL A 9 30.90 12.28 -17.57
N ALA A 10 30.22 11.47 -18.39
CA ALA A 10 28.82 11.17 -18.20
C ALA A 10 28.69 10.28 -16.94
N ALA A 11 28.33 10.86 -15.80
CA ALA A 11 27.89 10.11 -14.64
C ALA A 11 26.46 9.58 -14.89
N ALA A 12 26.34 8.59 -15.77
CA ALA A 12 25.13 7.80 -15.93
C ALA A 12 25.28 6.50 -15.13
N ALA A 13 24.18 6.13 -14.48
CA ALA A 13 23.91 4.86 -13.79
C ALA A 13 24.41 4.72 -12.34
N LEU A 14 23.66 5.34 -11.42
CA LEU A 14 23.19 4.68 -10.20
C LEU A 14 21.81 5.23 -9.80
N ALA A 15 20.84 5.18 -10.72
CA ALA A 15 19.45 5.11 -10.29
C ALA A 15 19.22 3.69 -9.75
N GLY A 16 19.76 3.41 -8.56
CA GLY A 16 19.43 2.20 -7.83
C GLY A 16 17.91 2.16 -7.68
N ALA A 17 17.29 1.01 -7.96
CA ALA A 17 15.87 0.83 -7.71
C ALA A 17 15.58 1.33 -6.28
N GLN A 18 14.78 2.40 -6.15
CA GLN A 18 14.39 2.87 -4.83
C GLN A 18 13.79 1.68 -4.09
N ALA A 19 14.23 1.44 -2.86
CA ALA A 19 13.65 0.40 -2.02
C ALA A 19 12.13 0.61 -2.02
N ARG A 20 11.39 -0.45 -2.34
CA ARG A 20 9.94 -0.37 -2.46
C ARG A 20 9.37 -0.06 -1.08
N ASP A 21 8.74 1.10 -0.94
CA ASP A 21 8.04 1.46 0.28
C ASP A 21 6.66 0.82 0.25
N TRP A 22 6.60 -0.41 0.76
CA TRP A 22 5.38 -1.19 0.92
C TRP A 22 4.35 -0.53 1.85
N ASN A 23 4.76 0.40 2.70
CA ASN A 23 3.89 1.09 3.64
C ASN A 23 3.55 2.53 3.21
N LYS A 24 3.90 2.92 1.98
CA LYS A 24 3.53 4.22 1.41
C LYS A 24 2.00 4.39 1.45
N PRO A 25 1.44 5.39 2.17
CA PRO A 25 -0.01 5.52 2.30
C PRO A 25 -0.70 5.76 0.96
N PHE A 26 -1.92 5.25 0.83
CA PHE A 26 -2.82 5.54 -0.28
C PHE A 26 -4.22 5.89 0.24
N PRO A 27 -4.96 6.81 -0.41
CA PRO A 27 -6.27 7.21 0.10
C PRO A 27 -7.25 6.03 0.17
N ALA A 28 -7.80 5.78 1.36
CA ALA A 28 -8.93 4.89 1.54
C ALA A 28 -10.15 5.41 0.76
N HIS A 29 -10.81 4.54 0.00
CA HIS A 29 -11.93 4.93 -0.84
C HIS A 29 -12.87 3.76 -1.11
N LYS A 30 -14.11 4.09 -1.48
CA LYS A 30 -15.09 3.12 -1.92
C LYS A 30 -14.74 2.65 -3.33
N VAL A 31 -14.66 1.33 -3.51
CA VAL A 31 -14.41 0.70 -4.82
C VAL A 31 -15.74 0.49 -5.54
N ILE A 32 -16.64 -0.28 -4.91
CA ILE A 32 -17.98 -0.60 -5.44
C ILE A 32 -18.87 -1.14 -4.32
N GLY A 33 -20.18 -0.88 -4.35
CA GLY A 33 -21.13 -1.55 -3.45
C GLY A 33 -20.80 -1.39 -1.96
N ASN A 34 -20.43 -2.48 -1.28
CA ASN A 34 -19.97 -2.52 0.10
C ASN A 34 -18.46 -2.85 0.23
N VAL A 35 -17.69 -2.65 -0.84
CA VAL A 35 -16.26 -2.93 -0.95
C VAL A 35 -15.47 -1.64 -0.94
N TYR A 36 -14.44 -1.59 -0.08
CA TYR A 36 -13.58 -0.43 0.13
C TYR A 36 -12.12 -0.84 0.03
N PHE A 37 -11.31 0.04 -0.57
CA PHE A 37 -9.87 -0.07 -0.54
C PHE A 37 -9.34 0.54 0.77
N VAL A 38 -8.49 -0.20 1.48
CA VAL A 38 -7.89 0.20 2.75
C VAL A 38 -6.39 -0.08 2.83
N GLY A 39 -5.79 -0.57 1.74
CA GLY A 39 -4.37 -0.91 1.65
C GLY A 39 -3.44 0.29 1.46
N THR A 40 -2.24 0.01 0.96
CA THR A 40 -1.18 1.00 0.71
C THR A 40 -1.06 1.29 -0.78
N ALA A 41 -0.10 2.13 -1.17
CA ALA A 41 0.13 2.43 -2.60
C ALA A 41 0.57 1.19 -3.40
N GLU A 42 1.18 0.20 -2.72
CA GLU A 42 1.82 -0.95 -3.37
C GLU A 42 1.21 -2.29 -2.93
N LEU A 43 0.41 -2.32 -1.87
CA LEU A 43 -0.21 -3.53 -1.32
C LEU A 43 -1.72 -3.39 -1.23
N GLY A 44 -2.41 -4.39 -1.77
CA GLY A 44 -3.86 -4.41 -1.87
C GLY A 44 -4.53 -5.05 -0.67
N SER A 45 -5.18 -4.21 0.16
CA SER A 45 -6.13 -4.65 1.20
C SER A 45 -7.51 -4.09 0.96
N PHE A 46 -8.53 -4.93 1.18
CA PHE A 46 -9.93 -4.58 0.94
C PHE A 46 -10.79 -4.88 2.16
N LEU A 47 -11.66 -3.93 2.50
CA LEU A 47 -12.71 -4.11 3.50
C LEU A 47 -14.03 -4.38 2.78
N ILE A 48 -14.73 -5.44 3.18
CA ILE A 48 -16.10 -5.74 2.73
C ILE A 48 -17.02 -5.64 3.94
N THR A 49 -17.96 -4.70 3.92
CA THR A 49 -18.78 -4.37 5.09
C THR A 49 -20.15 -5.04 5.05
N THR A 50 -20.61 -5.61 6.17
CA THR A 50 -21.99 -6.05 6.39
C THR A 50 -22.52 -5.51 7.74
N PRO A 51 -23.84 -5.56 7.98
CA PRO A 51 -24.42 -5.21 9.28
C PRO A 51 -23.95 -6.10 10.45
N GLU A 52 -23.56 -7.35 10.19
CA GLU A 52 -23.15 -8.34 11.19
C GLU A 52 -21.63 -8.32 11.49
N GLY A 53 -20.86 -7.59 10.68
CA GLY A 53 -19.40 -7.54 10.77
C GLY A 53 -18.74 -7.29 9.42
N HIS A 54 -17.42 -7.20 9.39
CA HIS A 54 -16.68 -6.93 8.16
C HIS A 54 -15.69 -8.06 7.85
N PHE A 55 -15.38 -8.19 6.57
CA PHE A 55 -14.29 -9.02 6.07
C PHE A 55 -13.12 -8.12 5.73
N LEU A 56 -11.91 -8.52 6.09
CA LEU A 56 -10.67 -7.92 5.62
C LEU A 56 -9.95 -8.91 4.70
N ILE A 57 -9.61 -8.48 3.49
CA ILE A 57 -8.76 -9.23 2.57
C ILE A 57 -7.35 -8.65 2.67
N ASN A 58 -6.39 -9.50 3.01
CA ASN A 58 -4.97 -9.22 3.26
C ASN A 58 -4.73 -8.24 4.43
N SER A 59 -3.96 -8.67 5.44
CA SER A 59 -3.38 -7.79 6.46
C SER A 59 -2.02 -7.23 6.03
N ASP A 60 -1.45 -7.78 4.97
CA ASP A 60 -0.08 -7.54 4.52
C ASP A 60 0.93 -7.82 5.65
N PHE A 61 1.90 -6.93 5.86
CA PHE A 61 2.90 -7.04 6.92
C PHE A 61 2.35 -6.53 8.26
N GLU A 62 2.96 -6.97 9.36
CA GLU A 62 2.66 -6.42 10.70
C GLU A 62 2.79 -4.88 10.73
N SER A 63 3.80 -4.34 10.03
CA SER A 63 4.02 -2.90 9.89
C SER A 63 2.94 -2.17 9.08
N THR A 64 2.15 -2.89 8.28
CA THR A 64 1.06 -2.34 7.45
C THR A 64 -0.25 -2.20 8.23
N VAL A 65 -0.47 -3.03 9.26
CA VAL A 65 -1.71 -3.08 10.05
C VAL A 65 -2.14 -1.71 10.61
N PRO A 66 -1.24 -0.86 11.16
CA PRO A 66 -1.63 0.47 11.63
C PRO A 66 -2.19 1.37 10.53
N SER A 67 -1.65 1.30 9.30
CA SER A 67 -2.16 2.06 8.16
C SER A 67 -3.53 1.56 7.72
N ILE A 68 -3.74 0.23 7.67
CA ILE A 68 -5.04 -0.37 7.35
C ILE A 68 -6.08 0.08 8.37
N ARG A 69 -5.74 0.05 9.66
CA ARG A 69 -6.63 0.55 10.73
C ARG A 69 -7.03 2.00 10.50
N ALA A 70 -6.07 2.87 10.26
CA ALA A 70 -6.34 4.29 10.00
C ALA A 70 -7.23 4.48 8.76
N SER A 71 -7.02 3.70 7.70
CA SER A 71 -7.85 3.70 6.50
C SER A 71 -9.29 3.27 6.77
N VAL A 72 -9.49 2.18 7.52
CA VAL A 72 -10.82 1.69 7.93
C VAL A 72 -11.55 2.74 8.76
N GLU A 73 -10.87 3.31 9.74
CA GLU A 73 -11.45 4.33 10.65
C GLU A 73 -11.75 5.65 9.92
N LYS A 74 -10.93 6.04 8.94
CA LYS A 74 -11.17 7.22 8.09
C LYS A 74 -12.43 7.08 7.23
N LEU A 75 -12.83 5.86 6.89
CA LEU A 75 -14.08 5.59 6.17
C LEU A 75 -15.31 5.54 7.09
N GLY A 76 -15.13 5.71 8.41
CA GLY A 76 -16.21 5.71 9.40
C GLY A 76 -16.57 4.32 9.93
N PHE A 77 -15.79 3.28 9.60
CA PHE A 77 -15.96 1.94 10.14
C PHE A 77 -15.11 1.73 11.37
N LYS A 78 -15.47 0.77 12.22
CA LYS A 78 -14.65 0.38 13.36
C LYS A 78 -13.76 -0.79 12.97
N PHE A 79 -12.47 -0.69 13.23
CA PHE A 79 -11.54 -1.78 12.97
C PHE A 79 -11.91 -3.07 13.73
N THR A 80 -12.52 -2.94 14.92
CA THR A 80 -12.99 -4.06 15.75
C THR A 80 -14.22 -4.79 15.19
N ASP A 81 -14.88 -4.23 14.18
CA ASP A 81 -16.02 -4.86 13.53
C ASP A 81 -15.58 -5.84 12.44
N ILE A 82 -14.28 -5.92 12.13
CA ILE A 82 -13.71 -6.97 11.27
C ILE A 82 -13.79 -8.31 12.02
N LYS A 83 -14.54 -9.26 11.45
CA LYS A 83 -14.78 -10.60 12.03
C LYS A 83 -14.06 -11.72 11.29
N ILE A 84 -13.76 -11.49 10.01
CA ILE A 84 -13.15 -12.50 9.13
C ILE A 84 -11.95 -11.88 8.43
N LEU A 85 -10.81 -12.56 8.51
CA LEU A 85 -9.59 -12.22 7.79
C LEU A 85 -9.35 -13.27 6.70
N LEU A 86 -9.16 -12.81 5.46
CA LEU A 86 -8.88 -13.65 4.29
C LEU A 86 -7.47 -13.33 3.77
N GLY A 87 -6.75 -14.34 3.30
CA GLY A 87 -5.47 -14.21 2.62
C GLY A 87 -5.59 -14.56 1.15
N SER A 88 -4.89 -13.82 0.30
CA SER A 88 -4.84 -14.08 -1.15
C SER A 88 -3.74 -15.06 -1.57
N HIS A 89 -2.62 -15.11 -0.85
CA HIS A 89 -1.47 -15.98 -1.10
C HIS A 89 -0.65 -16.21 0.18
N ALA A 90 0.20 -17.24 0.19
CA ALA A 90 1.11 -17.61 1.27
C ALA A 90 2.47 -18.04 0.70
#